data_AF-A0A924ENV7-F1
#
_entry.id   AF-A0A924ENV7-F1
#
_cell.length_a   1.000
_cell.length_b   1.000
_cell.length_c   1.000
_cell.angle_alpha   90.00
_cell.angle_beta   90.00
_cell.angle_gamma   90.00
#
_symmetry.space_group_name_H-M   'P 1'
#
loop_
_entity.id
_entity.type
_entity.pdbx_description
1 polymer ?
#
loop_
_entity_poly.entity_id
_entity_poly.type
_entity_poly.pdbx_seq_one_letter_code
_entity_poly.pdbx_strand_id
1 'polypeptide(L)'
;GIITTDVMARGLDISDISHVINFEMPEYPELYMHRIGRTGRADAKGTAISFFTKREEDFKTDIELLMNQELLVKDFPEEVEISLKLIGPEKDKQPIKFLMKKQKLDGDGAFHEKSKKNTKVNLGGPSKTKKKTHGSVNRNMLKNQAKKRKDK
;
A
#
# COMPACT_ATOMS: atom_id res chain seq x y z
N GLY A 1 6.17 -5.73 -34.26
CA GLY A 1 6.20 -6.27 -32.89
C GLY A 1 5.04 -5.70 -32.12
N ILE A 2 4.41 -6.51 -31.27
CA ILE A 2 3.34 -6.05 -30.38
C ILE A 2 3.95 -5.93 -28.98
N ILE A 3 3.63 -4.86 -28.27
CA ILE A 3 3.98 -4.66 -26.86
C ILE A 3 2.67 -4.71 -26.09
N THR A 4 2.58 -5.59 -25.11
CA THR A 4 1.36 -5.82 -24.33
C THR A 4 1.69 -6.29 -22.92
N THR A 5 0.77 -6.06 -21.99
CA THR A 5 0.82 -6.62 -20.63
C THR A 5 -0.02 -7.90 -20.56
N ASP A 6 0.18 -8.74 -19.54
CA ASP A 6 -0.52 -10.03 -19.43
C ASP A 6 -2.05 -9.90 -19.44
N VAL A 7 -2.58 -8.79 -18.93
CA VAL A 7 -4.01 -8.51 -18.91
C VAL A 7 -4.53 -8.23 -20.32
N MET A 8 -3.82 -7.38 -21.07
CA MET A 8 -4.22 -6.99 -22.42
C MET A 8 -3.97 -8.11 -23.45
N ALA A 9 -3.03 -9.02 -23.18
CA ALA A 9 -2.74 -10.17 -24.04
C ALA A 9 -3.79 -11.29 -23.96
N ARG A 10 -4.68 -11.29 -22.95
CA ARG A 10 -5.72 -12.31 -22.82
C ARG A 10 -6.79 -12.13 -23.89
N GLY A 11 -7.10 -13.22 -24.59
CA GLY A 11 -8.11 -13.22 -25.68
C GLY A 11 -7.55 -12.77 -27.04
N LEU A 12 -6.30 -12.31 -27.09
CA LEU A 12 -5.55 -12.18 -28.34
C LEU A 12 -4.87 -13.52 -28.65
N ASP A 13 -5.44 -14.25 -29.59
CA ASP A 13 -4.78 -15.43 -30.17
C ASP A 13 -3.99 -14.99 -31.40
N ILE A 14 -2.68 -15.04 -31.28
CA ILE A 14 -1.75 -14.66 -32.35
C ILE A 14 -0.99 -15.94 -32.70
N SER A 15 -1.22 -16.43 -33.91
CA SER A 15 -0.51 -17.59 -34.45
C SER A 15 0.94 -17.23 -34.81
N ASP A 16 1.82 -18.24 -34.79
CA ASP A 16 3.16 -18.18 -35.37
C ASP A 16 4.10 -17.10 -34.80
N ILE A 17 4.13 -16.96 -33.46
CA ILE A 17 5.10 -16.08 -32.80
C ILE A 17 6.48 -16.72 -32.81
N SER A 18 7.46 -16.05 -33.42
CA SER A 18 8.86 -16.50 -33.46
C SER A 18 9.69 -16.09 -32.25
N HIS A 19 9.38 -14.92 -31.67
CA HIS A 19 10.13 -14.34 -30.57
C HIS A 19 9.19 -13.80 -29.48
N VAL A 20 9.51 -14.11 -28.23
CA VAL A 20 8.87 -13.52 -27.03
C VAL A 20 9.94 -12.77 -26.26
N ILE A 21 9.66 -11.50 -25.95
CA ILE A 21 10.58 -10.63 -25.21
C ILE A 21 9.90 -10.22 -23.90
N ASN A 22 10.47 -10.64 -22.77
CA ASN A 22 10.04 -10.21 -21.44
C ASN A 22 10.91 -9.03 -21.02
N PHE A 23 10.30 -7.85 -20.86
CA PHE A 23 11.00 -6.65 -20.36
C PHE A 23 11.25 -6.70 -18.86
N GLU A 24 10.35 -7.34 -18.12
CA GLU A 24 10.40 -7.52 -16.66
C GLU A 24 10.14 -9.00 -16.36
N MET A 25 10.83 -9.51 -15.33
CA MET A 25 10.62 -10.88 -14.88
C MET A 25 9.30 -10.97 -14.11
N PRO A 26 8.41 -11.93 -14.44
CA PRO A 26 7.17 -12.08 -13.72
C PRO A 26 7.44 -12.59 -12.30
N GLU A 27 6.69 -12.07 -11.32
CA GLU A 27 6.78 -12.48 -9.91
C GLU A 27 6.42 -13.96 -9.69
N TYR A 28 5.54 -14.49 -10.54
CA TYR A 28 5.08 -15.88 -10.48
C TYR A 28 5.63 -16.69 -11.66
N PRO A 29 6.28 -17.84 -11.40
CA PRO A 29 6.93 -18.63 -12.44
C PRO A 29 5.93 -19.28 -13.41
N GLU A 30 4.69 -19.53 -13.01
CA GLU A 30 3.63 -20.02 -13.91
C GLU A 30 3.31 -18.99 -15.01
N LEU A 31 3.37 -17.71 -14.66
CA LEU A 31 3.13 -16.62 -15.60
C LEU A 31 4.23 -16.57 -16.67
N TYR A 32 5.47 -16.84 -16.27
CA TYR A 32 6.60 -16.98 -17.21
C TYR A 32 6.32 -18.07 -18.25
N MET A 33 5.91 -19.26 -17.81
CA MET A 33 5.54 -20.36 -18.71
C MET A 33 4.42 -19.98 -19.68
N HIS A 34 3.40 -19.26 -19.20
CA HIS A 34 2.30 -18.79 -20.05
C HIS A 34 2.72 -17.76 -21.10
N ARG A 35 3.74 -16.94 -20.80
CA ARG A 35 4.33 -15.97 -21.74
C ARG A 35 5.16 -16.67 -22.81
N ILE A 36 6.08 -17.56 -22.42
CA ILE A 36 6.94 -18.27 -23.39
C ILE A 36 6.17 -19.29 -24.23
N GLY A 37 5.06 -19.85 -23.70
CA GLY A 37 4.16 -20.76 -24.44
C GLY A 37 3.39 -20.10 -25.60
N ARG A 38 3.67 -18.83 -25.88
CA ARG A 38 3.21 -18.11 -27.08
C ARG A 38 4.07 -18.44 -28.31
N THR A 39 5.33 -18.84 -28.14
CA THR A 39 6.23 -19.25 -29.21
C THR A 39 6.46 -20.77 -29.22
N GLY A 40 7.15 -21.29 -30.25
CA GLY A 40 7.60 -22.69 -30.30
C GLY A 40 6.49 -23.73 -30.48
N ARG A 41 5.38 -23.39 -31.15
CA ARG A 41 4.26 -24.30 -31.41
C ARG A 41 4.50 -25.10 -32.71
N ALA A 42 3.96 -26.32 -32.80
CA ALA A 42 3.96 -27.17 -34.00
C ALA A 42 5.36 -27.41 -34.62
N ASP A 43 6.33 -27.86 -33.81
CA ASP A 43 7.74 -28.11 -34.19
C ASP A 43 8.51 -26.89 -34.73
N ALA A 44 7.94 -25.70 -34.65
CA ALA A 44 8.64 -24.47 -34.98
C ALA A 44 9.65 -24.10 -33.88
N LYS A 45 10.79 -23.54 -34.28
CA LYS A 45 11.75 -22.96 -33.33
C LYS A 45 11.22 -21.63 -32.81
N GLY A 46 11.14 -21.51 -31.48
CA GLY A 46 10.78 -20.29 -30.79
C GLY A 46 11.94 -19.79 -29.92
N THR A 47 12.13 -18.47 -29.85
CA THR A 47 13.14 -17.86 -28.98
C THR A 47 12.47 -16.99 -27.93
N ALA A 48 12.79 -17.21 -26.66
CA ALA A 48 12.38 -16.35 -25.56
C ALA A 48 13.59 -15.61 -25.00
N ILE A 49 13.49 -14.28 -24.91
CA ILE A 49 14.52 -13.41 -24.34
C ILE A 49 13.90 -12.70 -23.15
N SER A 50 14.55 -12.78 -21.99
CA SER A 50 14.06 -12.13 -20.78
C SER A 50 15.11 -11.22 -20.20
N PHE A 51 14.71 -9.99 -19.92
CA PHE A 51 15.50 -9.03 -19.17
C PHE A 51 15.13 -9.14 -17.69
N PHE A 52 16.13 -9.00 -16.82
CA PHE A 52 15.94 -8.99 -15.40
C PHE A 52 16.94 -8.02 -14.77
N THR A 53 16.57 -7.47 -13.63
CA THR A 53 17.41 -6.64 -12.78
C THR A 53 17.84 -7.43 -11.53
N LYS A 54 18.82 -6.91 -10.78
CA LYS A 54 19.27 -7.52 -9.52
C LYS A 54 18.16 -7.70 -8.48
N ARG A 55 17.06 -6.95 -8.57
CA ARG A 55 15.92 -7.07 -7.65
C ARG A 55 15.01 -8.25 -8.00
N GLU A 56 15.09 -8.74 -9.23
CA GLU A 56 14.25 -9.81 -9.77
C GLU A 56 15.03 -11.14 -9.88
N GLU A 57 16.23 -11.21 -9.29
CA GLU A 57 17.08 -12.40 -9.30
C GLU A 57 16.44 -13.57 -8.54
N ASP A 58 15.67 -13.26 -7.49
CA ASP A 58 14.86 -14.25 -6.76
C ASP A 58 13.80 -14.87 -7.70
N PHE A 59 13.09 -14.05 -8.48
CA PHE A 59 12.08 -14.53 -9.44
C PHE A 59 12.70 -15.39 -10.54
N LYS A 60 13.91 -15.04 -11.02
CA LYS A 60 14.67 -15.88 -11.95
C LYS A 60 14.92 -17.26 -11.33
N THR A 61 15.36 -17.30 -10.09
CA THR A 61 15.68 -18.55 -9.38
C THR A 61 14.43 -19.44 -9.25
N ASP A 62 13.30 -18.85 -8.90
CA ASP A 62 12.03 -19.58 -8.81
C ASP A 62 11.57 -20.15 -10.16
N ILE A 63 11.79 -19.40 -11.25
CA ILE A 63 11.50 -19.86 -12.62
C ILE A 63 12.41 -21.03 -13.00
N GLU A 64 13.71 -20.93 -12.74
CA GLU A 64 14.67 -22.00 -13.03
C GLU A 64 14.34 -23.28 -12.25
N LEU A 65 13.93 -23.14 -10.99
CA LEU A 65 13.49 -24.24 -10.15
C LEU A 65 12.22 -24.89 -10.71
N LEU A 66 11.21 -24.10 -11.10
CA LEU A 66 9.97 -24.63 -11.67
C LEU A 66 10.23 -25.36 -12.99
N MET A 67 11.11 -24.82 -13.83
CA MET A 67 11.47 -25.40 -15.12
C MET A 67 12.45 -26.57 -15.02
N ASN A 68 13.09 -26.77 -13.86
CA ASN A 68 14.24 -27.68 -13.68
C ASN A 68 15.34 -27.46 -14.74
N GLN A 69 15.55 -26.20 -15.15
CA GLN A 69 16.51 -25.84 -16.19
C GLN A 69 17.10 -24.47 -15.89
N GLU A 70 18.43 -24.37 -16.03
CA GLU A 70 19.14 -23.09 -15.92
C GLU A 70 18.98 -22.24 -17.17
N LEU A 71 18.74 -20.94 -16.99
CA LEU A 71 18.63 -19.96 -18.07
C LEU A 71 20.03 -19.41 -18.39
N LEU A 72 20.40 -19.45 -19.68
CA LEU A 72 21.66 -18.87 -20.17
C LEU A 72 21.64 -17.35 -20.03
N VAL A 73 22.42 -16.83 -19.09
CA VAL A 73 22.64 -15.39 -18.93
C VAL A 73 23.69 -14.94 -19.94
N LYS A 74 23.34 -13.95 -20.77
CA LYS A 74 24.27 -13.27 -21.67
C LYS A 74 24.45 -11.83 -21.19
N ASP A 75 25.67 -11.33 -21.33
CA ASP A 75 25.97 -9.94 -21.03
C ASP A 75 25.22 -9.01 -21.99
N PHE A 76 24.90 -7.82 -21.49
CA PHE A 76 24.26 -6.79 -22.28
C PHE A 76 25.24 -6.27 -23.33
N PRO A 77 24.84 -6.10 -24.60
CA PRO A 77 25.74 -5.67 -25.66
C PRO A 77 26.31 -4.26 -25.40
N GLU A 78 27.62 -4.11 -25.58
CA GLU A 78 28.36 -2.85 -25.34
C GLU A 78 27.96 -1.71 -26.30
N GLU A 79 27.35 -2.03 -27.44
CA GLU A 79 26.91 -1.05 -28.45
C GLU A 79 25.73 -0.18 -28.00
N VAL A 80 25.02 -0.57 -26.94
CA VAL A 80 23.81 0.12 -26.49
C VAL A 80 24.14 1.14 -25.41
N GLU A 81 24.08 2.43 -25.77
CA GLU A 81 24.24 3.52 -24.82
C GLU A 81 23.11 3.53 -23.78
N ILE A 82 23.46 3.33 -22.51
CA ILE A 82 22.50 3.39 -21.39
C ILE A 82 22.14 4.86 -21.14
N SER A 83 20.98 5.30 -21.62
CA SER A 83 20.49 6.64 -21.35
C SER A 83 19.99 6.76 -19.91
N LEU A 84 20.73 7.45 -19.03
CA LEU A 84 20.31 7.80 -17.66
C LEU A 84 19.19 8.85 -17.61
N LYS A 85 18.59 9.20 -18.75
CA LYS A 85 17.48 10.16 -18.81
C LYS A 85 16.21 9.48 -18.32
N LEU A 86 15.95 9.62 -17.01
CA LEU A 86 14.67 9.29 -16.40
C LEU A 86 13.53 9.97 -17.18
N ILE A 87 12.59 9.17 -17.66
CA ILE A 87 11.41 9.66 -18.38
C ILE A 87 10.52 10.40 -17.35
N GLY A 88 9.67 11.33 -17.81
CA GLY A 88 8.78 12.11 -16.94
C GLY A 88 8.07 11.36 -15.77
N PRO A 89 7.58 10.12 -15.94
CA PRO A 89 6.95 9.36 -14.86
C PRO A 89 7.91 8.68 -13.88
N GLU A 90 9.18 8.49 -14.24
CA GLU A 90 10.22 7.88 -13.40
C GLU A 90 10.94 8.88 -12.50
N LYS A 91 10.79 10.18 -12.76
CA LYS A 91 11.29 11.21 -11.84
C LYS A 91 10.51 11.10 -10.54
N ASP A 92 11.22 10.82 -9.44
CA ASP A 92 10.70 10.95 -8.09
C ASP A 92 9.96 12.29 -7.98
N LYS A 93 8.63 12.22 -7.85
CA LYS A 93 7.84 13.37 -7.42
C LYS A 93 8.27 13.63 -5.98
N GLN A 94 9.30 14.46 -5.80
CA GLN A 94 9.64 14.93 -4.47
C GLN A 94 8.35 15.51 -3.90
N PRO A 95 7.83 14.96 -2.78
CA PRO A 95 6.65 15.53 -2.16
C PRO A 95 7.05 16.96 -1.85
N ILE A 96 6.40 17.91 -2.51
CA ILE A 96 6.77 19.30 -2.38
C ILE A 96 6.57 19.62 -0.90
N LYS A 97 7.68 19.71 -0.15
CA LYS A 97 7.70 20.21 1.22
C LYS A 97 7.46 21.72 1.17
N PHE A 98 6.39 22.16 0.53
CA PHE A 98 5.67 23.30 1.05
C PHE A 98 5.01 22.82 2.33
N LEU A 99 5.84 22.72 3.37
CA LEU A 99 5.40 23.16 4.67
C LEU A 99 5.03 24.63 4.41
N MET A 100 3.77 24.89 4.06
CA MET A 100 3.19 26.20 4.32
C MET A 100 3.56 26.45 5.77
N LYS A 101 4.55 27.31 6.00
CA LYS A 101 4.80 27.85 7.34
C LYS A 101 3.43 28.38 7.72
N LYS A 102 2.73 27.66 8.60
CA LYS A 102 1.43 28.11 9.10
C LYS A 102 1.70 29.53 9.58
N GLN A 103 1.13 30.51 8.89
CA GLN A 103 1.36 31.91 9.21
C GLN A 103 1.03 32.02 10.68
N LYS A 104 2.03 32.32 11.53
CA LYS A 104 1.76 32.56 12.94
C LYS A 104 0.91 33.82 12.94
N LEU A 105 -0.37 33.64 13.25
CA LEU A 105 -1.23 34.76 13.59
C LEU A 105 -0.65 35.28 14.91
N ASP A 106 0.14 36.35 14.86
CA ASP A 106 0.54 37.12 16.03
C ASP A 106 -0.70 37.83 16.55
N GLY A 107 -1.51 37.07 17.28
CA GLY A 107 -2.72 37.52 17.93
C GLY A 107 -3.02 36.55 19.04
N ASP A 108 -3.03 37.07 20.26
CA ASP A 108 -3.60 36.36 21.42
C ASP A 108 -4.94 35.78 20.96
N GLY A 109 -5.12 34.48 21.14
CA GLY A 109 -6.22 33.74 20.53
C GLY A 109 -7.56 34.45 20.72
N ALA A 110 -8.52 34.19 19.83
CA ALA A 110 -9.88 34.74 19.88
C ALA A 110 -10.72 34.26 21.09
N PHE A 111 -10.13 34.28 22.29
CA PHE A 111 -10.80 34.28 23.58
C PHE A 111 -11.31 35.69 23.86
N HIS A 112 -12.26 36.15 23.04
CA HIS A 112 -13.17 37.15 23.57
C HIS A 112 -13.94 36.50 24.72
N GLU A 113 -13.81 37.09 25.91
CA GLU A 113 -14.68 36.74 27.03
C GLU A 113 -16.12 36.78 26.54
N LYS A 114 -16.82 35.64 26.66
CA LYS A 114 -18.21 35.53 26.21
C LYS A 114 -19.01 36.65 26.88
N SER A 115 -19.73 37.44 26.07
CA SER A 115 -20.59 38.49 26.58
C SER A 115 -21.53 37.93 27.65
N LYS A 116 -21.78 38.68 28.72
CA LYS A 116 -22.52 38.23 29.93
C LYS A 116 -23.88 37.57 29.65
N LYS A 117 -24.45 37.77 28.45
CA LYS A 117 -25.70 37.14 27.99
C LYS A 117 -25.52 35.67 27.59
N ASN A 118 -24.34 35.28 27.10
CA ASN A 118 -23.97 33.91 26.69
C ASN A 118 -23.29 33.09 27.80
N THR A 119 -23.07 33.68 28.98
CA THR A 119 -22.59 33.01 30.19
C THR A 119 -23.74 32.57 31.11
N LYS A 120 -24.96 32.42 30.58
CA LYS A 120 -26.08 31.81 31.31
C LYS A 120 -25.84 30.30 31.41
N VAL A 121 -25.25 29.88 32.52
CA VAL A 121 -25.44 28.51 33.01
C VAL A 121 -26.91 28.34 33.40
N ASN A 122 -27.53 27.25 32.93
CA ASN A 122 -28.88 26.86 33.34
C ASN A 122 -28.88 26.52 34.84
N LEU A 123 -29.02 27.55 35.67
CA LEU A 123 -29.36 27.39 37.08
C LEU A 123 -30.84 27.01 37.10
N GLY A 124 -31.10 25.70 37.13
CA GLY A 124 -32.43 25.11 37.11
C GLY A 124 -33.42 25.83 38.03
N GLY A 125 -34.70 25.79 37.62
CA GLY A 125 -35.83 26.39 38.32
C GLY A 125 -36.03 25.89 39.76
N PRO A 126 -37.12 26.29 40.42
CA PRO A 126 -37.20 26.54 41.87
C PRO A 126 -37.03 25.32 42.82
N SER A 127 -36.79 24.11 42.34
CA SER A 127 -36.39 23.00 43.20
C SER A 127 -34.87 22.94 43.33
N LYS A 128 -34.33 23.49 44.42
CA LYS A 128 -32.91 23.33 44.81
C LYS A 128 -32.58 21.85 45.02
N THR A 129 -32.26 21.13 43.95
CA THR A 129 -31.62 19.82 44.07
C THR A 129 -30.18 20.07 44.47
N LYS A 130 -29.84 19.84 45.75
CA LYS A 130 -28.45 19.95 46.24
C LYS A 130 -27.56 19.06 45.36
N LYS A 131 -26.42 19.59 44.89
CA LYS A 131 -25.41 18.80 44.17
C LYS A 131 -25.03 17.59 45.02
N LYS A 132 -25.01 16.40 44.42
CA LYS A 132 -24.52 15.18 45.09
C LYS A 132 -23.06 15.41 45.48
N THR A 133 -22.77 15.36 46.78
CA THR A 133 -21.43 15.55 47.35
C THR A 133 -20.56 14.30 47.28
N HIS A 134 -21.11 13.17 46.82
CA HIS A 134 -20.37 11.93 46.58
C HIS A 134 -20.67 11.36 45.20
N GLY A 135 -19.66 10.70 44.61
CA GLY A 135 -19.77 9.94 43.36
C GLY A 135 -20.77 8.78 43.48
N SER A 136 -21.24 8.26 42.34
CA SER A 136 -22.18 7.13 42.33
C SER A 136 -21.53 5.89 42.94
N VAL A 137 -22.03 5.45 44.09
CA VAL A 137 -21.55 4.23 44.74
C VAL A 137 -22.25 3.02 44.14
N ASN A 138 -21.50 1.97 43.79
CA ASN A 138 -22.06 0.73 43.28
C ASN A 138 -22.82 -0.02 44.40
N ARG A 139 -24.16 0.01 44.33
CA ARG A 139 -25.06 -0.57 45.35
C ARG A 139 -24.86 -2.08 45.58
N ASN A 140 -24.42 -2.82 44.56
CA ASN A 140 -24.12 -4.25 44.72
C ASN A 140 -22.88 -4.48 45.59
N MET A 141 -21.88 -3.59 45.50
CA MET A 141 -20.67 -3.67 46.31
C MET A 141 -20.98 -3.44 47.80
N LEU A 142 -21.85 -2.48 48.12
CA LEU A 142 -22.31 -2.21 49.49
C LEU A 142 -23.14 -3.38 50.06
N LYS A 143 -24.03 -3.97 49.27
CA LYS A 143 -24.79 -5.16 49.69
C LYS A 143 -23.88 -6.35 50.01
N ASN A 144 -22.86 -6.59 49.18
CA ASN A 144 -21.91 -7.67 49.41
C ASN A 144 -21.04 -7.43 50.65
N GLN A 145 -20.61 -6.19 50.91
CA GLN A 145 -19.89 -5.85 52.15
C GLN A 145 -20.78 -6.00 53.40
N ALA A 146 -22.05 -5.60 53.33
CA ALA A 146 -22.98 -5.74 54.44
C ALA A 146 -23.28 -7.22 54.75
N LYS A 147 -23.42 -8.06 53.73
CA LYS A 147 -23.58 -9.52 53.90
C LYS A 147 -22.35 -10.14 54.58
N LYS A 148 -21.15 -9.80 54.10
CA LYS A 148 -19.87 -10.22 54.73
C LYS A 148 -19.71 -9.80 56.19
N ARG A 149 -20.32 -8.69 56.63
CA ARG A 149 -20.29 -8.24 58.02
C ARG A 149 -21.33 -8.92 58.91
N LYS A 150 -22.39 -9.50 58.34
CA LYS A 150 -23.39 -10.28 59.09
C LYS A 150 -22.99 -11.74 59.26
N ASP A 151 -22.20 -12.26 58.32
CA ASP A 151 -21.70 -13.64 58.35
C ASP A 151 -20.39 -13.77 59.17
N LYS A 152 -20.05 -12.78 60.00
CA LYS A 152 -18.85 -12.71 60.85
C LYS A 152 -19.27 -12.38 62.28
#